data_AF-A0A1Q9DEI2-F1
#
_entry.id   AF-A0A1Q9DEI2-F1
#
_cell.length_a   1.000
_cell.length_b   1.000
_cell.length_c   1.000
_cell.angle_alpha   90.00
_cell.angle_beta   90.00
_cell.angle_gamma   90.00
#
_symmetry.space_group_name_H-M   'P 1'
#
loop_
_entity.id
_entity.type
_entity.pdbx_description
1 polymer ?
#
loop_
_entity_poly.entity_id
_entity_poly.type
_entity_poly.pdbx_seq_one_letter_code
_entity_poly.pdbx_strand_id
1 'polypeptide(L)'
;MSYTRAETEDLLVRLERSLQRHADATVGVRRKAAETEVLKELGAARDLLSKAARGDRALLEDIFGGSCEYFWRYQNALDRVQLSEEHAQDPRLGELRAGLQTAKSVLQDVGSFKVWLLEMTAPTELSYEGLGTWPVESVNMEPVLQGCNKATVRFLATPSLPSCLKLDRTSGEISGAVQEPEDDAWAQPYTIIASNAAGMASIDVNFSGRTLPPKIMKYAGVSAETAQCQIGQKVCWLPKAAGGLCSWSVQPQLPEGLWIDEKSGCIFGSPAAPAEHGIYTVVATNAGGSDSFTIEFSVEGGRKTTETVTEASAPAANCLSCDGLGCGLCSRRRAEEALRELQRPALVSQLEWRKERRSEHRDWTSHSFLHALLDDGRTMRIQRFEGSDDFVTWFWPGEQAAEGTIYKDRVARVADLKPKLTSTELQDVAQMKASCDYDTAYHNCHHFARDVWNAVVVASLQCTHYPDRLKVGLLRGASMPLRAAARGYEKASARLQLAEEVRQNDRSQVPGAFSDSE
;
A
#
# COMPACT_ATOMS: atom_id res chain seq x y z
N MET A 1 -34.33 -31.56 -31.99
CA MET A 1 -32.90 -31.38 -32.31
C MET A 1 -32.11 -31.75 -31.07
N SER A 2 -31.45 -32.90 -31.07
CA SER A 2 -30.72 -33.42 -29.90
C SER A 2 -29.36 -32.74 -29.75
N TYR A 3 -28.87 -32.66 -28.52
CA TYR A 3 -27.49 -32.35 -28.15
C TYR A 3 -26.96 -33.55 -27.36
N THR A 4 -25.65 -33.73 -27.33
CA THR A 4 -25.00 -34.88 -26.69
C THR A 4 -24.14 -34.47 -25.50
N ARG A 5 -23.83 -35.44 -24.63
CA ARG A 5 -22.88 -35.23 -23.53
C ARG A 5 -21.50 -34.79 -24.04
N ALA A 6 -21.01 -35.43 -25.11
CA ALA A 6 -19.72 -35.09 -25.72
C ALA A 6 -19.67 -33.66 -26.28
N GLU A 7 -20.73 -33.21 -26.97
CA GLU A 7 -20.84 -31.82 -27.44
C GLU A 7 -20.90 -30.82 -26.28
N THR A 8 -21.61 -31.18 -25.20
CA THR A 8 -21.73 -30.33 -24.01
C THR A 8 -20.38 -30.16 -23.30
N GLU A 9 -19.62 -31.25 -23.19
CA GLU A 9 -18.30 -31.27 -22.58
C GLU A 9 -17.25 -30.54 -23.43
N ASP A 10 -17.17 -30.82 -24.73
CA ASP A 10 -16.24 -30.13 -25.64
C ASP A 10 -16.45 -28.61 -25.61
N LEU A 11 -17.70 -28.17 -25.69
CA LEU A 11 -18.05 -26.76 -25.67
C LEU A 11 -17.67 -26.08 -24.35
N LEU A 12 -17.91 -26.75 -23.23
CA LEU A 12 -17.55 -26.26 -21.91
C LEU A 12 -16.03 -26.13 -21.76
N VAL A 13 -15.26 -27.11 -22.21
CA VAL A 13 -13.79 -27.07 -22.21
C VAL A 13 -13.27 -25.95 -23.11
N ARG A 14 -13.87 -25.75 -24.29
CA ARG A 14 -13.51 -24.63 -25.18
C ARG A 14 -13.80 -23.27 -24.55
N LEU A 15 -14.95 -23.13 -23.87
CA LEU A 15 -15.32 -21.91 -23.15
C LEU A 15 -14.38 -21.63 -21.97
N GLU A 16 -14.07 -22.62 -21.14
CA GLU A 16 -13.13 -22.47 -20.02
C GLU A 16 -11.73 -22.07 -20.51
N ARG A 17 -11.27 -22.68 -21.61
CA ARG A 17 -9.98 -22.37 -22.23
C ARG A 17 -9.95 -20.96 -22.83
N SER A 18 -11.02 -20.51 -23.47
CA SER A 18 -11.09 -19.15 -24.03
C SER A 18 -11.12 -18.10 -22.92
N LEU A 19 -11.83 -18.35 -21.83
CA LEU A 19 -11.84 -17.48 -20.64
C LEU A 19 -10.46 -17.38 -19.98
N GLN A 20 -9.75 -18.49 -19.84
CA GLN A 20 -8.39 -18.45 -19.28
C GLN A 20 -7.45 -17.62 -20.17
N ARG A 21 -7.47 -17.86 -21.49
CA ARG A 21 -6.66 -17.08 -22.44
C ARG A 21 -7.00 -15.59 -22.43
N HIS A 22 -8.26 -15.24 -22.22
CA HIS A 22 -8.70 -13.85 -22.10
C HIS A 22 -8.19 -13.21 -20.80
N ALA A 23 -8.23 -13.93 -19.68
CA ALA A 23 -7.67 -13.48 -18.41
C ALA A 23 -6.15 -13.25 -18.49
N ASP A 24 -5.43 -14.16 -19.15
CA ASP A 24 -3.96 -14.08 -19.31
C ASP A 24 -3.54 -12.97 -20.29
N ALA A 25 -4.44 -12.52 -21.16
CA ALA A 25 -4.16 -11.46 -22.12
C ALA A 25 -4.19 -10.07 -21.46
N THR A 26 -3.01 -9.58 -21.07
CA THR A 26 -2.84 -8.35 -20.28
C THR A 26 -2.98 -7.05 -21.08
N VAL A 27 -2.72 -6.99 -22.40
CA VAL A 27 -2.79 -5.72 -23.18
C VAL A 27 -3.17 -5.90 -24.66
N GLY A 28 -3.89 -4.91 -25.21
CA GLY A 28 -3.93 -4.60 -26.64
C GLY A 28 -4.74 -5.54 -27.55
N VAL A 29 -4.24 -5.78 -28.77
CA VAL A 29 -4.91 -6.56 -29.83
C VAL A 29 -5.15 -8.02 -29.42
N ARG A 30 -4.25 -8.61 -28.62
CA ARG A 30 -4.38 -10.00 -28.14
C ARG A 30 -5.57 -10.17 -27.20
N ARG A 31 -5.83 -9.20 -26.33
CA ARG A 31 -7.01 -9.22 -25.43
C ARG A 31 -8.31 -9.11 -26.23
N LYS A 32 -8.36 -8.21 -27.23
CA LYS A 32 -9.53 -8.10 -28.12
C LYS A 32 -9.80 -9.38 -28.90
N ALA A 33 -8.76 -10.01 -29.46
CA ALA A 33 -8.91 -11.28 -30.17
C ALA A 33 -9.37 -12.42 -29.23
N ALA A 34 -8.81 -12.50 -28.02
CA ALA A 34 -9.26 -13.46 -27.01
C ALA A 34 -10.71 -13.22 -26.59
N GLU A 35 -11.14 -11.96 -26.50
CA GLU A 35 -12.52 -11.60 -26.15
C GLU A 35 -13.51 -12.01 -27.25
N THR A 36 -13.15 -11.81 -28.52
CA THR A 36 -13.95 -12.31 -29.66
C THR A 36 -14.15 -13.82 -29.59
N GLU A 37 -13.12 -14.59 -29.22
CA GLU A 37 -13.24 -16.03 -29.04
C GLU A 37 -14.13 -16.39 -27.83
N VAL A 38 -14.01 -15.66 -26.70
CA VAL A 38 -14.93 -15.84 -25.56
C VAL A 38 -16.38 -15.60 -25.99
N LEU A 39 -16.66 -14.52 -26.72
CA LEU A 39 -17.99 -14.18 -27.22
C LEU A 39 -18.56 -15.23 -28.18
N LYS A 40 -17.71 -15.83 -29.02
CA LYS A 40 -18.07 -16.93 -29.91
C LYS A 40 -18.48 -18.18 -29.12
N GLU A 41 -17.67 -18.56 -28.13
CA GLU A 41 -17.97 -19.74 -27.30
C GLU A 41 -19.18 -19.51 -26.38
N LEU A 42 -19.38 -18.29 -25.86
CA LEU A 42 -20.59 -17.91 -25.13
C LEU A 42 -21.84 -18.03 -26.01
N GLY A 43 -21.77 -17.64 -27.28
CA GLY A 43 -22.87 -17.80 -28.24
C GLY A 43 -23.22 -19.27 -28.47
N ALA A 44 -22.20 -20.12 -28.65
CA ALA A 44 -22.41 -21.56 -28.80
C ALA A 44 -22.98 -22.21 -27.52
N ALA A 45 -22.48 -21.83 -26.33
CA ALA A 45 -23.00 -22.28 -25.04
C ALA A 45 -24.46 -21.89 -24.84
N ARG A 46 -24.82 -20.66 -25.24
CA ARG A 46 -26.20 -20.17 -25.22
C ARG A 46 -27.09 -21.02 -26.09
N ASP A 47 -26.66 -21.30 -27.32
CA ASP A 47 -27.45 -22.09 -28.26
C ASP A 47 -27.67 -23.52 -27.75
N LEU A 48 -26.65 -24.13 -27.14
CA LEU A 48 -26.77 -25.45 -26.51
C LEU A 48 -27.76 -25.42 -25.34
N LEU A 49 -27.61 -24.49 -24.40
CA LEU A 49 -28.51 -24.40 -23.23
C LEU A 49 -29.93 -24.01 -23.62
N SER A 50 -30.10 -23.19 -24.64
CA SER A 50 -31.41 -22.89 -25.23
C SER A 50 -32.06 -24.12 -25.87
N LYS A 51 -31.27 -24.98 -26.53
CA LYS A 51 -31.76 -26.28 -27.05
C LYS A 51 -32.12 -27.23 -25.92
N ALA A 52 -31.31 -27.28 -24.86
CA ALA A 52 -31.59 -28.08 -23.67
C ALA A 52 -32.89 -27.63 -22.99
N ALA A 53 -33.05 -26.34 -22.75
CA ALA A 53 -34.22 -25.76 -22.10
C ALA A 53 -35.55 -25.99 -22.87
N ARG A 54 -35.50 -26.03 -24.20
CA ARG A 54 -36.67 -26.30 -25.07
C ARG A 54 -36.83 -27.79 -25.43
N GLY A 55 -35.84 -28.60 -25.07
CA GLY A 55 -35.69 -29.98 -25.52
C GLY A 55 -36.37 -30.98 -24.60
N ASP A 56 -35.94 -32.23 -24.71
CA ASP A 56 -36.42 -33.32 -23.87
C ASP A 56 -35.89 -33.18 -22.44
N ARG A 57 -36.81 -33.16 -21.46
CA ARG A 57 -36.47 -33.06 -20.02
C ARG A 57 -35.65 -34.26 -19.56
N ALA A 58 -35.88 -35.45 -20.12
CA ALA A 58 -35.11 -36.65 -19.77
C ALA A 58 -33.65 -36.56 -20.26
N LEU A 59 -33.44 -35.99 -21.45
CA LEU A 59 -32.09 -35.75 -21.97
C LEU A 59 -31.37 -34.64 -21.19
N LEU A 60 -32.09 -33.62 -20.75
CA LEU A 60 -31.55 -32.58 -19.86
C LEU A 60 -31.13 -33.18 -18.53
N GLU A 61 -31.96 -34.03 -17.92
CA GLU A 61 -31.62 -34.74 -16.69
C GLU A 61 -30.44 -35.70 -16.86
N ASP A 62 -30.37 -36.49 -17.94
CA ASP A 62 -29.25 -37.41 -18.18
C ASP A 62 -27.90 -36.66 -18.32
N ILE A 63 -27.91 -35.51 -18.98
CA ILE A 63 -26.69 -34.74 -19.21
C ILE A 63 -26.35 -33.86 -18.00
N PHE A 64 -27.29 -33.05 -17.51
CA PHE A 64 -27.03 -32.04 -16.47
C PHE A 64 -27.41 -32.47 -15.05
N GLY A 65 -28.14 -33.58 -14.86
CA GLY A 65 -28.72 -33.96 -13.56
C GLY A 65 -27.82 -34.77 -12.63
N GLY A 66 -26.91 -35.61 -13.14
CA GLY A 66 -26.11 -36.56 -12.32
C GLY A 66 -25.49 -35.98 -11.04
N SER A 67 -24.31 -35.36 -11.16
CA SER A 67 -23.64 -34.58 -10.10
C SER A 67 -23.95 -33.08 -10.18
N CYS A 68 -24.73 -32.67 -11.19
CA CYS A 68 -24.88 -31.28 -11.63
C CYS A 68 -23.56 -30.58 -12.02
N GLU A 69 -22.49 -31.32 -12.27
CA GLU A 69 -21.17 -30.77 -12.63
C GLU A 69 -21.26 -29.77 -13.80
N TYR A 70 -21.84 -30.16 -14.94
CA TYR A 70 -21.88 -29.28 -16.11
C TYR A 70 -22.65 -27.99 -15.82
N PHE A 71 -23.76 -28.07 -15.09
CA PHE A 71 -24.52 -26.89 -14.68
C PHE A 71 -23.63 -25.92 -13.89
N TRP A 72 -22.92 -26.41 -12.89
CA TRP A 72 -22.09 -25.59 -12.03
C TRP A 72 -20.82 -25.08 -12.70
N ARG A 73 -20.24 -25.84 -13.63
CA ARG A 73 -19.12 -25.36 -14.45
C ARG A 73 -19.52 -24.23 -15.40
N TYR A 74 -20.70 -24.31 -16.03
CA TYR A 74 -21.25 -23.19 -16.81
C TYR A 74 -21.56 -21.97 -15.94
N GLN A 75 -22.10 -22.18 -14.73
CA GLN A 75 -22.35 -21.09 -13.77
C GLN A 75 -21.03 -20.41 -13.35
N ASN A 76 -20.00 -21.19 -13.00
CA ASN A 76 -18.69 -20.66 -12.66
C ASN A 76 -18.01 -19.94 -13.83
N ALA A 77 -18.15 -20.45 -15.06
CA ALA A 77 -17.66 -19.79 -16.25
C ALA A 77 -18.30 -18.40 -16.42
N LEU A 78 -19.62 -18.28 -16.23
CA LEU A 78 -20.36 -17.01 -16.26
C LEU A 78 -19.92 -16.02 -15.19
N ASP A 79 -19.63 -16.49 -13.98
CA ASP A 79 -19.21 -15.63 -12.86
C ASP A 79 -17.79 -15.07 -13.08
N ARG A 80 -16.96 -15.77 -13.87
CA ARG A 80 -15.58 -15.37 -14.21
C ARG A 80 -15.47 -14.49 -15.46
N VAL A 81 -16.53 -14.37 -16.26
CA VAL A 81 -16.50 -13.57 -17.50
C VAL A 81 -16.30 -12.09 -17.16
N GLN A 82 -15.20 -11.51 -17.66
CA GLN A 82 -14.90 -10.07 -17.54
C GLN A 82 -14.71 -9.47 -18.93
N LEU A 83 -15.79 -9.06 -19.60
CA LEU A 83 -15.71 -8.46 -20.93
C LEU A 83 -15.33 -6.98 -20.85
N SER A 84 -14.81 -6.43 -21.96
CA SER A 84 -14.59 -4.99 -22.11
C SER A 84 -15.89 -4.19 -21.99
N GLU A 85 -15.78 -2.87 -21.78
CA GLU A 85 -16.94 -1.97 -21.68
C GLU A 85 -17.88 -2.06 -22.89
N GLU A 86 -17.32 -2.31 -24.09
CA GLU A 86 -18.08 -2.49 -25.33
C GLU A 86 -19.02 -3.70 -25.28
N HIS A 87 -18.60 -4.78 -24.61
CA HIS A 87 -19.33 -6.04 -24.53
C HIS A 87 -19.90 -6.33 -23.13
N ALA A 88 -19.80 -5.38 -22.19
CA ALA A 88 -20.25 -5.57 -20.82
C ALA A 88 -21.76 -5.86 -20.71
N GLN A 89 -22.53 -5.43 -21.70
CA GLN A 89 -23.99 -5.63 -21.79
C GLN A 89 -24.38 -6.57 -22.94
N ASP A 90 -23.47 -7.46 -23.36
CA ASP A 90 -23.76 -8.39 -24.45
C ASP A 90 -24.97 -9.30 -24.12
N PRO A 91 -25.99 -9.36 -25.00
CA PRO A 91 -27.24 -10.10 -24.73
C PRO A 91 -27.01 -11.60 -24.51
N ARG A 92 -25.94 -12.18 -25.08
CA ARG A 92 -25.63 -13.61 -24.94
C ARG A 92 -25.44 -14.01 -23.48
N LEU A 93 -24.91 -13.11 -22.63
CA LEU A 93 -24.74 -13.38 -21.20
C LEU A 93 -26.08 -13.51 -20.48
N GLY A 94 -27.03 -12.62 -20.79
CA GLY A 94 -28.38 -12.68 -20.23
C GLY A 94 -29.13 -13.94 -20.68
N GLU A 95 -29.03 -14.26 -21.97
CA GLU A 95 -29.65 -15.45 -22.56
C GLU A 95 -29.07 -16.76 -22.00
N LEU A 96 -27.74 -16.83 -21.83
CA LEU A 96 -27.06 -17.98 -21.22
C LEU A 96 -27.47 -18.17 -19.75
N ARG A 97 -27.53 -17.08 -18.97
CA ARG A 97 -28.03 -17.11 -17.58
C ARG A 97 -29.46 -17.60 -17.51
N ALA A 98 -30.34 -17.12 -18.39
CA ALA A 98 -31.73 -17.57 -18.45
C ALA A 98 -31.85 -19.06 -18.81
N GLY A 99 -31.03 -19.53 -19.75
CA GLY A 99 -30.92 -20.95 -20.10
C GLY A 99 -30.51 -21.83 -18.92
N LEU A 100 -29.49 -21.42 -18.16
CA LEU A 100 -29.09 -22.12 -16.94
C LEU A 100 -30.17 -22.11 -15.86
N GLN A 101 -30.84 -20.98 -15.61
CA GLN A 101 -31.92 -20.95 -14.62
C GLN A 101 -33.08 -21.87 -15.01
N THR A 102 -33.36 -21.99 -16.31
CA THR A 102 -34.35 -22.94 -16.81
C THR A 102 -33.90 -24.38 -16.57
N ALA A 103 -32.65 -24.72 -16.90
CA ALA A 103 -32.09 -26.04 -16.63
C ALA A 103 -32.12 -26.38 -15.14
N LYS A 104 -31.73 -25.43 -14.27
CA LYS A 104 -31.82 -25.58 -12.81
C LYS A 104 -33.24 -25.90 -12.36
N SER A 105 -34.23 -25.13 -12.84
CA SER A 105 -35.63 -25.33 -12.47
C SER A 105 -36.10 -26.72 -12.89
N VAL A 106 -35.77 -27.16 -14.11
CA VAL A 106 -36.10 -28.51 -14.59
C VAL A 106 -35.47 -29.59 -13.71
N LEU A 107 -34.19 -29.45 -13.35
CA LEU A 107 -33.49 -30.40 -12.48
C LEU A 107 -34.06 -30.41 -11.05
N GLN A 108 -34.51 -29.26 -10.54
CA GLN A 108 -35.16 -29.15 -9.23
C GLN A 108 -36.54 -29.83 -9.25
N ASP A 109 -37.32 -29.64 -10.32
CA ASP A 109 -38.63 -30.27 -10.50
C ASP A 109 -38.55 -31.80 -10.50
N VAL A 110 -37.52 -32.37 -11.14
CA VAL A 110 -37.32 -33.83 -11.20
C VAL A 110 -36.55 -34.37 -9.98
N GLY A 111 -36.13 -33.49 -9.06
CA GLY A 111 -35.41 -33.88 -7.83
C GLY A 111 -33.96 -34.30 -8.03
N SER A 112 -33.38 -34.09 -9.22
CA SER A 112 -31.98 -34.43 -9.52
C SER A 112 -31.01 -33.28 -9.28
N PHE A 113 -31.50 -32.06 -9.02
CA PHE A 113 -30.63 -30.92 -8.74
C PHE A 113 -29.85 -31.09 -7.44
N LYS A 114 -28.54 -31.24 -7.57
CA LYS A 114 -27.59 -31.28 -6.44
C LYS A 114 -26.73 -30.02 -6.43
N VAL A 115 -26.44 -29.54 -5.23
CA VAL A 115 -25.36 -28.59 -5.04
C VAL A 115 -24.07 -29.34 -5.35
N TRP A 116 -23.39 -28.94 -6.44
CA TRP A 116 -22.05 -29.42 -6.71
C TRP A 116 -21.12 -28.71 -5.75
N LEU A 117 -20.97 -29.31 -4.57
CA LEU A 117 -19.65 -29.28 -3.95
C LEU A 117 -18.77 -29.92 -5.01
N LEU A 118 -17.85 -29.15 -5.61
CA LEU A 118 -16.72 -29.77 -6.30
C LEU A 118 -16.31 -30.94 -5.41
N GLU A 119 -16.20 -32.15 -5.95
CA GLU A 119 -15.38 -33.16 -5.30
C GLU A 119 -13.96 -32.59 -5.28
N MET A 120 -13.73 -31.67 -4.35
CA MET A 120 -12.47 -31.06 -4.08
C MET A 120 -11.69 -32.19 -3.45
N THR A 121 -10.62 -32.59 -4.10
CA THR A 121 -9.64 -33.43 -3.44
C THR A 121 -8.76 -32.49 -2.62
N ALA A 122 -8.54 -32.85 -1.35
CA ALA A 122 -7.66 -32.10 -0.48
C ALA A 122 -6.24 -32.10 -1.07
N PRO A 123 -5.47 -30.99 -0.96
CA PRO A 123 -4.06 -31.02 -1.29
C PRO A 123 -3.36 -32.10 -0.46
N THR A 124 -2.63 -33.01 -1.12
CA THR A 124 -1.92 -34.09 -0.42
C THR A 124 -0.46 -33.72 -0.15
N GLU A 125 0.11 -32.87 -0.98
CA GLU A 125 1.49 -32.41 -0.86
C GLU A 125 1.61 -30.98 -1.38
N LEU A 126 2.43 -30.19 -0.69
CA LEU A 126 2.83 -28.83 -1.07
C LEU A 126 4.35 -28.73 -0.97
N SER A 127 5.00 -28.29 -2.04
CA SER A 127 6.44 -28.02 -2.04
C SER A 127 6.79 -26.80 -2.89
N TYR A 128 7.96 -26.22 -2.62
CA TYR A 128 8.58 -25.17 -3.45
C TYR A 128 9.97 -25.67 -3.86
N GLU A 129 10.31 -25.55 -5.15
CA GLU A 129 11.66 -25.86 -5.63
C GLU A 129 12.63 -24.71 -5.32
N GLY A 130 13.89 -25.02 -5.00
CA GLY A 130 14.93 -24.01 -4.72
C GLY A 130 15.00 -23.50 -3.28
N LEU A 131 14.29 -24.13 -2.34
CA LEU A 131 14.39 -23.85 -0.91
C LEU A 131 15.84 -24.09 -0.42
N GLY A 132 16.49 -23.04 0.10
CA GLY A 132 17.84 -23.11 0.66
C GLY A 132 18.98 -22.62 -0.23
N THR A 133 18.73 -22.38 -1.52
CA THR A 133 19.67 -21.73 -2.46
C THR A 133 19.07 -20.43 -2.97
N TRP A 134 18.83 -19.48 -2.06
CA TRP A 134 18.14 -18.24 -2.39
C TRP A 134 19.05 -17.31 -3.21
N PRO A 135 18.65 -16.90 -4.42
CA PRO A 135 19.37 -15.88 -5.16
C PRO A 135 19.29 -14.54 -4.42
N VAL A 136 20.44 -13.88 -4.36
CA VAL A 136 20.73 -12.75 -3.45
C VAL A 136 19.93 -11.48 -3.77
N GLU A 137 19.25 -11.39 -4.92
CA GLU A 137 18.60 -10.16 -5.37
C GLU A 137 17.06 -10.24 -5.38
N SER A 138 16.48 -11.41 -5.63
CA SER A 138 15.01 -11.58 -5.65
C SER A 138 14.59 -13.04 -5.48
N VAL A 139 13.43 -13.24 -4.85
CA VAL A 139 12.73 -14.51 -4.76
C VAL A 139 11.63 -14.50 -5.81
N ASN A 140 11.54 -15.59 -6.57
CA ASN A 140 10.37 -15.92 -7.37
C ASN A 140 10.25 -17.45 -7.37
N MET A 141 9.26 -17.96 -6.65
CA MET A 141 9.04 -19.40 -6.49
C MET A 141 7.58 -19.76 -6.70
N GLU A 142 7.36 -20.75 -7.56
CA GLU A 142 6.05 -21.33 -7.78
C GLU A 142 5.84 -22.58 -6.90
N PRO A 143 4.62 -22.79 -6.37
CA PRO A 143 4.32 -23.98 -5.60
C PRO A 143 4.02 -25.16 -6.51
N VAL A 144 4.51 -26.32 -6.13
CA VAL A 144 4.12 -27.64 -6.66
C VAL A 144 3.09 -28.23 -5.71
N LEU A 145 1.90 -28.52 -6.26
CA LEU A 145 0.78 -29.13 -5.53
C LEU A 145 0.44 -30.49 -6.12
N GLN A 146 0.21 -31.47 -5.24
CA GLN A 146 -0.29 -32.79 -5.63
C GLN A 146 -1.69 -33.06 -5.05
N GLY A 147 -2.40 -33.97 -5.70
CA GLY A 147 -3.68 -34.50 -5.20
C GLY A 147 -4.86 -33.54 -5.28
N CYS A 148 -4.71 -32.33 -5.86
CA CYS A 148 -5.79 -31.35 -5.99
C CYS A 148 -5.72 -30.52 -7.28
N ASN A 149 -6.83 -29.86 -7.62
CA ASN A 149 -6.84 -28.83 -8.66
C ASN A 149 -6.37 -27.50 -8.06
N LYS A 150 -5.21 -27.00 -8.50
CA LYS A 150 -4.60 -25.73 -8.03
C LYS A 150 -5.55 -24.53 -8.06
N ALA A 151 -6.48 -24.45 -9.03
CA ALA A 151 -7.44 -23.34 -9.11
C ALA A 151 -8.42 -23.27 -7.92
N THR A 152 -8.62 -24.40 -7.23
CA THR A 152 -9.54 -24.52 -6.09
C THR A 152 -8.90 -24.19 -4.74
N VAL A 153 -7.58 -23.99 -4.74
CA VAL A 153 -6.77 -23.87 -3.53
C VAL A 153 -6.47 -22.39 -3.23
N ARG A 154 -6.35 -22.06 -1.95
CA ARG A 154 -5.89 -20.76 -1.46
C ARG A 154 -4.69 -20.93 -0.55
N PHE A 155 -3.77 -19.97 -0.65
CA PHE A 155 -2.49 -19.98 0.05
C PHE A 155 -2.46 -18.96 1.17
N LEU A 156 -1.82 -19.34 2.28
CA LEU A 156 -1.58 -18.51 3.45
C LEU A 156 -0.16 -18.77 3.98
N ALA A 157 0.47 -17.76 4.58
CA ALA A 157 1.73 -17.91 5.32
C ALA A 157 1.50 -17.56 6.80
N THR A 158 2.06 -18.37 7.70
CA THR A 158 2.03 -18.16 9.15
C THR A 158 3.43 -18.34 9.76
N PRO A 159 4.03 -17.30 10.39
CA PRO A 159 3.57 -15.92 10.45
C PRO A 159 3.55 -15.26 9.05
N SER A 160 3.06 -14.02 8.95
CA SER A 160 3.08 -13.30 7.66
C SER A 160 4.51 -13.15 7.18
N LEU A 161 4.76 -13.40 5.89
CA LEU A 161 6.09 -13.25 5.28
C LEU A 161 6.65 -11.83 5.53
N PRO A 162 7.99 -11.66 5.56
CA PRO A 162 8.62 -10.34 5.64
C PRO A 162 8.06 -9.40 4.57
N SER A 163 7.98 -8.11 4.87
CA SER A 163 7.35 -7.08 4.00
C SER A 163 7.92 -7.03 2.58
N CYS A 164 9.18 -7.43 2.41
CA CYS A 164 9.86 -7.50 1.12
C CYS A 164 9.47 -8.72 0.26
N LEU A 165 8.77 -9.71 0.84
CA LEU A 165 8.23 -10.89 0.18
C LEU A 165 6.71 -10.86 0.17
N LYS A 166 6.11 -11.33 -0.93
CA LYS A 166 4.67 -11.40 -1.13
C LYS A 166 4.29 -12.82 -1.51
N LEU A 167 3.22 -13.33 -0.90
CA LEU A 167 2.56 -14.56 -1.31
C LEU A 167 1.28 -14.21 -2.06
N ASP A 168 1.19 -14.60 -3.33
CA ASP A 168 -0.07 -14.56 -4.07
C ASP A 168 -1.00 -15.65 -3.52
N ARG A 169 -2.14 -15.25 -2.96
CA ARG A 169 -3.07 -16.17 -2.30
C ARG A 169 -3.80 -17.13 -3.26
N THR A 170 -3.71 -16.90 -4.56
CA THR A 170 -4.41 -17.67 -5.60
C THR A 170 -3.44 -18.55 -6.38
N SER A 171 -2.30 -18.01 -6.82
CA SER A 171 -1.29 -18.81 -7.52
C SER A 171 -0.36 -19.57 -6.55
N GLY A 172 -0.25 -19.07 -5.32
CA GLY A 172 0.70 -19.52 -4.30
C GLY A 172 2.15 -19.15 -4.61
N GLU A 173 2.39 -18.31 -5.61
CA GLU A 173 3.71 -17.78 -5.92
C GLU A 173 4.24 -16.92 -4.77
N ILE A 174 5.50 -17.15 -4.37
CA ILE A 174 6.23 -16.30 -3.44
C ILE A 174 7.19 -15.45 -4.26
N SER A 175 6.99 -14.14 -4.26
CA SER A 175 7.82 -13.19 -5.00
C SER A 175 8.22 -11.98 -4.19
N GLY A 176 9.39 -11.40 -4.49
CA GLY A 176 9.86 -10.20 -3.81
C GLY A 176 11.35 -9.95 -3.96
N ALA A 177 11.79 -8.70 -3.78
CA ALA A 177 13.20 -8.38 -3.71
C ALA A 177 13.67 -8.60 -2.27
N VAL A 178 14.73 -9.39 -2.07
CA VAL A 178 15.27 -9.59 -0.73
C VAL A 178 15.86 -8.26 -0.26
N GLN A 179 15.23 -7.66 0.75
CA GLN A 179 15.79 -6.52 1.47
C GLN A 179 16.34 -7.01 2.80
N GLU A 180 17.21 -6.22 3.44
CA GLU A 180 17.78 -6.64 4.71
C GLU A 180 16.69 -6.92 5.76
N PRO A 181 16.96 -7.85 6.70
CA PRO A 181 16.13 -8.05 7.86
C PRO A 181 15.88 -6.73 8.60
N GLU A 182 14.62 -6.32 8.70
CA GLU A 182 14.14 -5.67 9.92
C GLU A 182 14.02 -6.80 10.94
N ASP A 183 14.99 -6.94 11.86
CA ASP A 183 15.07 -7.80 13.08
C ASP A 183 14.27 -9.12 13.15
N ASP A 184 14.94 -10.23 13.55
CA ASP A 184 14.40 -11.60 13.87
C ASP A 184 13.51 -12.30 12.81
N ALA A 185 12.98 -11.59 11.81
CA ALA A 185 12.07 -12.09 10.80
C ALA A 185 12.72 -13.19 9.92
N TRP A 186 14.03 -13.18 9.77
CA TRP A 186 14.75 -14.18 8.96
C TRP A 186 15.29 -15.36 9.80
N ALA A 187 15.06 -15.34 11.11
CA ALA A 187 15.54 -16.38 12.04
C ALA A 187 14.44 -17.38 12.46
N GLN A 188 13.20 -17.20 12.00
CA GLN A 188 12.06 -18.06 12.33
C GLN A 188 11.52 -18.81 11.11
N PRO A 189 10.98 -20.04 11.28
CA PRO A 189 10.33 -20.77 10.20
C PRO A 189 8.98 -20.13 9.85
N TYR A 190 8.63 -20.18 8.56
CA TYR A 190 7.35 -19.77 8.02
C TYR A 190 6.60 -20.98 7.47
N THR A 191 5.40 -21.23 7.96
CA THR A 191 4.56 -22.30 7.43
C THR A 191 3.68 -21.75 6.32
N ILE A 192 3.85 -22.28 5.10
CA ILE A 192 2.95 -22.02 3.98
C ILE A 192 1.86 -23.08 3.97
N ILE A 193 0.60 -22.65 3.92
CA ILE A 193 -0.59 -23.51 3.96
C ILE A 193 -1.33 -23.37 2.64
N ALA A 194 -1.59 -24.48 1.97
CA ALA A 194 -2.47 -24.61 0.81
C ALA A 194 -3.77 -25.28 1.27
N SER A 195 -4.91 -24.60 1.13
CA SER A 195 -6.20 -25.12 1.62
C SER A 195 -7.34 -24.94 0.60
N ASN A 196 -8.28 -25.89 0.62
CA ASN A 196 -9.58 -25.79 -0.05
C ASN A 196 -10.68 -26.34 0.88
N ALA A 197 -11.92 -26.46 0.39
CA ALA A 197 -13.04 -26.92 1.22
C ALA A 197 -12.93 -28.39 1.67
N ALA A 198 -12.04 -29.18 1.06
CA ALA A 198 -11.86 -30.60 1.38
C ALA A 198 -10.69 -30.88 2.32
N GLY A 199 -9.74 -29.96 2.47
CA GLY A 199 -8.62 -30.12 3.39
C GLY A 199 -7.47 -29.16 3.10
N MET A 200 -6.31 -29.45 3.70
CA MET A 200 -5.11 -28.63 3.59
C MET A 200 -3.83 -29.46 3.54
N ALA A 201 -2.80 -28.90 2.92
CA ALA A 201 -1.40 -29.31 3.05
C ALA A 201 -0.56 -28.09 3.48
N SER A 202 0.56 -28.34 4.15
CA SER A 202 1.46 -27.28 4.60
C SER A 202 2.93 -27.67 4.44
N ILE A 203 3.80 -26.67 4.29
CA ILE A 203 5.26 -26.82 4.27
C ILE A 203 5.91 -25.72 5.09
N ASP A 204 6.98 -26.05 5.81
CA ASP A 204 7.80 -25.06 6.50
C ASP A 204 8.92 -24.56 5.58
N VAL A 205 9.04 -23.25 5.48
CA VAL A 205 10.01 -22.51 4.69
C VAL A 205 10.88 -21.69 5.64
N ASN A 206 12.20 -21.81 5.50
CA ASN A 206 13.14 -21.00 6.26
C ASN A 206 13.92 -20.07 5.33
N PHE A 207 13.94 -18.79 5.68
CA PHE A 207 14.67 -17.77 4.95
C PHE A 207 15.97 -17.42 5.71
N SER A 208 16.98 -18.29 5.66
CA SER A 208 18.30 -17.94 6.21
C SER A 208 19.07 -17.06 5.20
N GLY A 209 19.06 -15.74 5.41
CA GLY A 209 19.68 -14.77 4.50
C GLY A 209 21.21 -14.68 4.62
N ARG A 210 21.91 -14.66 3.48
CA ARG A 210 23.30 -14.13 3.41
C ARG A 210 23.23 -12.60 3.40
N THR A 211 24.06 -11.92 4.19
CA THR A 211 24.21 -10.45 4.16
C THR A 211 24.68 -9.99 2.77
N LEU A 212 24.03 -8.96 2.21
CA LEU A 212 24.44 -8.38 0.92
C LEU A 212 25.69 -7.52 1.09
N PRO A 213 26.66 -7.52 0.16
CA PRO A 213 27.76 -6.56 0.22
C PRO A 213 27.22 -5.12 0.16
N PRO A 214 27.91 -4.15 0.77
CA PRO A 214 27.52 -2.75 0.70
C PRO A 214 27.53 -2.25 -0.75
N LYS A 215 26.74 -1.23 -1.06
CA LYS A 215 26.81 -0.52 -2.36
C LYS A 215 26.59 0.98 -2.17
N ILE A 216 27.65 1.77 -2.29
CA ILE A 216 27.64 3.22 -2.11
C ILE A 216 27.25 3.88 -3.45
N MET A 217 26.08 4.51 -3.50
CA MET A 217 25.56 5.11 -4.73
C MET A 217 26.03 6.56 -4.92
N LYS A 218 26.08 7.35 -3.85
CA LYS A 218 26.48 8.77 -3.85
C LYS A 218 26.71 9.30 -2.45
N TYR A 219 27.39 10.44 -2.34
CA TYR A 219 27.44 11.28 -1.13
C TYR A 219 26.63 12.57 -1.35
N ALA A 220 25.54 12.75 -0.60
CA ALA A 220 24.77 13.99 -0.62
C ALA A 220 25.56 15.11 0.07
N GLY A 221 25.64 16.29 -0.55
CA GLY A 221 26.38 17.44 -0.02
C GLY A 221 27.78 17.65 -0.61
N VAL A 222 28.25 16.71 -1.46
CA VAL A 222 29.42 16.89 -2.33
C VAL A 222 28.97 16.70 -3.77
N SER A 223 29.12 17.72 -4.62
CA SER A 223 28.98 17.57 -6.06
C SER A 223 30.30 17.06 -6.65
N ALA A 224 30.21 16.07 -7.54
CA ALA A 224 31.33 15.28 -8.07
C ALA A 224 32.38 16.03 -8.92
N GLU A 225 32.37 17.38 -8.93
CA GLU A 225 33.18 18.16 -9.86
C GLU A 225 33.79 19.40 -9.17
N THR A 226 34.47 19.24 -8.02
CA THR A 226 35.13 20.27 -7.18
C THR A 226 34.24 20.88 -6.08
N ALA A 227 33.94 20.10 -5.04
CA ALA A 227 33.43 20.71 -3.81
C ALA A 227 34.54 21.57 -3.17
N GLN A 228 34.30 22.86 -3.03
CA GLN A 228 35.19 23.78 -2.32
C GLN A 228 34.57 24.11 -0.96
N CYS A 229 35.34 23.89 0.11
CA CYS A 229 34.93 24.24 1.47
C CYS A 229 35.78 25.42 1.96
N GLN A 230 35.21 26.32 2.76
CA GLN A 230 35.97 27.37 3.43
C GLN A 230 36.38 26.92 4.84
N ILE A 231 37.50 27.43 5.36
CA ILE A 231 37.81 27.29 6.80
C ILE A 231 36.62 27.76 7.65
N GLY A 232 36.25 26.96 8.63
CA GLY A 232 35.12 27.23 9.52
C GLY A 232 33.74 26.94 8.92
N GLN A 233 33.64 26.57 7.63
CA GLN A 233 32.37 26.18 7.03
C GLN A 233 31.93 24.83 7.57
N LYS A 234 30.73 24.78 8.15
CA LYS A 234 30.15 23.53 8.63
C LYS A 234 29.69 22.66 7.46
N VAL A 235 30.17 21.42 7.41
CA VAL A 235 29.79 20.41 6.41
C VAL A 235 29.11 19.21 7.05
N CYS A 236 28.24 18.56 6.29
CA CYS A 236 27.56 17.32 6.63
C CYS A 236 27.23 16.58 5.32
N TRP A 237 28.03 15.59 4.98
CA TRP A 237 27.91 14.81 3.76
C TRP A 237 27.42 13.41 4.10
N LEU A 238 26.27 13.04 3.55
CA LEU A 238 25.58 11.80 3.90
C LEU A 238 25.69 10.77 2.77
N PRO A 239 26.18 9.55 3.03
CA PRO A 239 26.16 8.50 2.03
C PRO A 239 24.73 8.05 1.74
N LYS A 240 24.44 7.79 0.47
CA LYS A 240 23.31 6.97 0.05
C LYS A 240 23.87 5.60 -0.33
N ALA A 241 23.67 4.59 0.50
CA ALA A 241 24.17 3.23 0.27
C ALA A 241 23.08 2.17 0.48
N ALA A 242 23.29 1.00 -0.13
CA ALA A 242 22.52 -0.23 0.09
C ALA A 242 23.42 -1.31 0.72
N GLY A 243 22.86 -2.47 1.10
CA GLY A 243 23.56 -3.49 1.88
C GLY A 243 23.67 -3.14 3.37
N GLY A 244 22.73 -2.33 3.85
CA GLY A 244 22.46 -1.97 5.25
C GLY A 244 23.64 -1.67 6.16
N LEU A 245 23.67 -2.25 7.36
CA LEU A 245 24.57 -1.81 8.43
C LEU A 245 26.02 -2.12 8.09
N CYS A 246 26.82 -1.06 7.94
CA CYS A 246 28.22 -1.13 7.56
C CYS A 246 29.11 -0.42 8.58
N SER A 247 30.36 -0.86 8.66
CA SER A 247 31.45 -0.05 9.20
C SER A 247 32.07 0.79 8.08
N TRP A 248 32.34 2.07 8.35
CA TRP A 248 32.82 3.04 7.38
C TRP A 248 34.22 3.53 7.71
N SER A 249 35.04 3.74 6.69
CA SER A 249 36.38 4.31 6.82
C SER A 249 36.70 5.23 5.63
N VAL A 250 37.68 6.12 5.79
CA VAL A 250 38.11 7.05 4.73
C VAL A 250 39.62 7.12 4.65
N GLN A 251 40.18 7.15 3.43
CA GLN A 251 41.61 7.32 3.19
C GLN A 251 41.86 8.25 1.98
N PRO A 252 42.84 9.17 2.04
CA PRO A 252 43.69 9.49 3.19
C PRO A 252 42.90 10.17 4.33
N GLN A 253 43.58 10.47 5.44
CA GLN A 253 42.94 11.15 6.57
C GLN A 253 42.32 12.49 6.12
N LEU A 254 41.09 12.77 6.55
CA LEU A 254 40.40 14.01 6.26
C LEU A 254 41.16 15.23 6.84
N PRO A 255 41.04 16.43 6.24
CA PRO A 255 41.61 17.65 6.78
C PRO A 255 41.20 17.91 8.23
N GLU A 256 42.05 18.58 8.99
CA GLU A 256 41.78 18.90 10.38
C GLU A 256 40.43 19.61 10.54
N GLY A 257 39.63 19.15 11.51
CA GLY A 257 38.27 19.65 11.73
C GLY A 257 37.17 18.94 10.92
N LEU A 258 37.52 17.94 10.10
CA LEU A 258 36.56 17.03 9.46
C LEU A 258 36.73 15.59 9.96
N TRP A 259 35.61 14.87 10.09
CA TRP A 259 35.56 13.50 10.59
C TRP A 259 34.55 12.66 9.81
N ILE A 260 34.78 11.35 9.71
CA ILE A 260 33.77 10.39 9.27
C ILE A 260 33.18 9.69 10.51
N ASP A 261 31.87 9.54 10.54
CA ASP A 261 31.20 8.68 11.51
C ASP A 261 31.28 7.22 11.03
N GLU A 262 31.99 6.37 11.76
CA GLU A 262 32.28 4.98 11.37
C GLU A 262 31.04 4.08 11.25
N LYS A 263 29.87 4.52 11.73
CA LYS A 263 28.62 3.74 11.69
C LYS A 263 27.67 4.19 10.58
N SER A 264 27.54 5.50 10.39
CA SER A 264 26.64 6.09 9.39
C SER A 264 27.34 6.44 8.07
N GLY A 265 28.67 6.50 8.06
CA GLY A 265 29.47 6.96 6.93
C GLY A 265 29.37 8.46 6.66
N CYS A 266 28.70 9.22 7.54
CA CYS A 266 28.55 10.66 7.40
C CYS A 266 29.90 11.37 7.60
N ILE A 267 30.31 12.22 6.66
CA ILE A 267 31.47 13.11 6.82
C ILE A 267 30.98 14.47 7.31
N PHE A 268 31.45 14.92 8.47
CA PHE A 268 30.96 16.14 9.10
C PHE A 268 32.08 16.92 9.78
N GLY A 269 31.82 18.19 10.09
CA GLY A 269 32.74 19.03 10.85
C GLY A 269 32.86 20.44 10.28
N SER A 270 33.95 21.12 10.60
CA SER A 270 34.32 22.43 10.06
C SER A 270 35.83 22.46 9.85
N PRO A 271 36.34 22.60 8.62
CA PRO A 271 37.77 22.58 8.37
C PRO A 271 38.49 23.67 9.17
N ALA A 272 39.58 23.30 9.85
CA ALA A 272 40.37 24.20 10.70
C ALA A 272 41.55 24.86 9.97
N ALA A 273 42.03 24.23 8.89
CA ALA A 273 43.16 24.70 8.11
C ALA A 273 42.90 24.55 6.59
N PRO A 274 43.57 25.36 5.74
CA PRO A 274 43.51 25.17 4.30
C PRO A 274 44.07 23.81 3.92
N ALA A 275 43.48 23.21 2.89
CA ALA A 275 43.91 21.92 2.34
C ALA A 275 43.82 22.00 0.81
N GLU A 276 44.89 21.57 0.15
CA GLU A 276 44.91 21.42 -1.30
C GLU A 276 43.85 20.42 -1.77
N HIS A 277 43.54 20.43 -3.06
CA HIS A 277 42.60 19.48 -3.65
C HIS A 277 43.02 18.03 -3.38
N GLY A 278 42.18 17.31 -2.62
CA GLY A 278 42.41 15.93 -2.22
C GLY A 278 41.35 14.98 -2.77
N ILE A 279 41.78 13.75 -3.04
CA ILE A 279 40.90 12.63 -3.41
C ILE A 279 40.80 11.71 -2.19
N TYR A 280 39.59 11.50 -1.69
CA TYR A 280 39.29 10.73 -0.49
C TYR A 280 38.41 9.52 -0.84
N THR A 281 38.93 8.32 -0.63
CA THR A 281 38.21 7.06 -0.83
C THR A 281 37.52 6.65 0.46
N VAL A 282 36.20 6.59 0.42
CA VAL A 282 35.37 6.09 1.52
C VAL A 282 35.04 4.61 1.25
N VAL A 283 35.21 3.75 2.26
CA VAL A 283 34.94 2.32 2.18
C VAL A 283 33.86 1.94 3.18
N ALA A 284 32.83 1.24 2.73
CA ALA A 284 31.80 0.61 3.55
C ALA A 284 32.04 -0.90 3.56
N THR A 285 31.98 -1.53 4.74
CA THR A 285 32.22 -2.98 4.92
C THR A 285 31.14 -3.61 5.80
N ASN A 286 30.66 -4.79 5.43
CA ASN A 286 29.80 -5.65 6.24
C ASN A 286 30.14 -7.14 6.04
N ALA A 287 29.36 -8.05 6.61
CA ALA A 287 29.60 -9.50 6.50
C ALA A 287 29.44 -10.06 5.07
N GLY A 288 28.75 -9.34 4.19
CA GLY A 288 28.55 -9.67 2.77
C GLY A 288 29.68 -9.22 1.85
N GLY A 289 30.53 -8.29 2.29
CA GLY A 289 31.66 -7.76 1.53
C GLY A 289 31.93 -6.28 1.80
N SER A 290 32.53 -5.60 0.83
CA SER A 290 32.84 -4.17 0.93
C SER A 290 32.64 -3.45 -0.41
N ASP A 291 32.33 -2.15 -0.35
CA ASP A 291 32.30 -1.26 -1.51
C ASP A 291 32.96 0.08 -1.19
N SER A 292 33.41 0.80 -2.22
CA SER A 292 34.17 2.05 -2.07
C SER A 292 33.65 3.16 -2.97
N PHE A 293 33.68 4.40 -2.48
CA PHE A 293 33.26 5.60 -3.19
C PHE A 293 34.26 6.73 -3.03
N THR A 294 34.57 7.44 -4.11
CA THR A 294 35.56 8.52 -4.11
C THR A 294 34.90 9.89 -3.99
N ILE A 295 35.46 10.75 -3.14
CA ILE A 295 35.03 12.12 -2.87
C ILE A 295 36.21 13.05 -3.13
N GLU A 296 36.00 14.12 -3.88
CA GLU A 296 37.05 15.09 -4.23
C GLU A 296 36.69 16.49 -3.72
N PHE A 297 37.56 17.09 -2.92
CA PHE A 297 37.35 18.45 -2.40
C PHE A 297 38.66 19.16 -1.99
N SER A 298 38.59 20.49 -1.86
CA SER A 298 39.66 21.34 -1.30
C SER A 298 39.12 22.23 -0.17
N VAL A 299 40.02 22.77 0.66
CA VAL A 299 39.69 23.74 1.72
C VAL A 299 40.45 25.05 1.49
N GLU A 300 39.72 26.14 1.26
CA GLU A 300 40.31 27.47 1.05
C GLU A 300 40.47 28.25 2.36
N GLY A 301 41.57 29.02 2.43
CA GLY A 301 41.82 29.94 3.53
C GLY A 301 40.85 31.11 3.53
N GLY A 302 39.99 31.19 4.55
CA GLY A 302 39.03 32.29 4.70
C GLY A 302 39.71 33.67 4.62
N ARG A 303 39.14 34.58 3.84
CA ARG A 303 39.59 35.97 3.72
C ARG A 303 39.54 36.62 5.12
N LYS A 304 40.70 37.05 5.65
CA LYS A 304 40.81 37.75 6.95
C LYS A 304 39.79 38.87 7.04
N THR A 305 38.76 38.69 7.85
CA THR A 305 38.04 39.81 8.48
C THR A 305 38.75 40.05 9.81
N THR A 306 39.38 41.22 9.90
CA THR A 306 40.10 41.68 11.06
C THR A 306 39.09 41.98 12.17
N GLU A 307 38.82 41.03 13.05
CA GLU A 307 38.30 41.34 14.38
C GLU A 307 39.31 40.85 15.42
N THR A 308 39.80 41.83 16.17
CA THR A 308 40.73 41.66 17.28
C THR A 308 40.04 40.96 18.44
N VAL A 309 40.40 39.71 18.71
CA VAL A 309 40.22 39.09 20.02
C VAL A 309 41.58 38.57 20.50
N THR A 310 41.97 39.08 21.65
CA THR A 310 43.21 38.81 22.38
C THR A 310 43.34 37.33 22.74
N GLU A 311 44.55 36.80 22.62
CA GLU A 311 44.96 35.45 23.02
C GLU A 311 44.59 35.13 24.47
N ALA A 312 44.01 33.93 24.67
CA ALA A 312 44.31 33.10 25.82
C ALA A 312 44.36 31.64 25.37
N SER A 313 45.47 31.01 25.75
CA SER A 313 45.98 29.68 25.45
C SER A 313 44.99 28.50 25.54
N ALA A 314 45.14 27.53 24.63
CA ALA A 314 44.78 26.13 24.86
C ALA A 314 45.70 25.52 25.96
N PRO A 315 45.20 24.54 26.73
CA PRO A 315 45.61 23.17 26.42
C PRO A 315 44.51 22.11 26.58
N ALA A 316 44.91 20.89 26.21
CA ALA A 316 44.15 19.69 25.90
C ALA A 316 43.32 19.02 27.02
N ALA A 317 42.40 18.18 26.55
CA ALA A 317 41.94 16.90 27.12
C ALA A 317 41.43 16.86 28.58
N ASN A 318 40.11 16.96 28.75
CA ASN A 318 39.24 15.94 29.36
C ASN A 318 37.83 16.53 29.53
N CYS A 319 36.83 15.95 28.87
CA CYS A 319 35.44 16.39 29.02
C CYS A 319 34.73 15.49 30.05
N LEU A 320 34.85 15.84 31.33
CA LEU A 320 34.11 15.23 32.43
C LEU A 320 33.20 16.22 33.18
N SER A 321 33.04 17.46 32.72
CA SER A 321 32.22 18.45 33.44
C SER A 321 31.82 19.68 32.60
N CYS A 322 31.09 19.53 31.50
CA CYS A 322 30.58 20.70 30.78
C CYS A 322 29.10 20.98 31.10
N ASP A 323 28.84 22.17 31.66
CA ASP A 323 27.51 22.71 32.03
C ASP A 323 26.66 23.11 30.80
N GLY A 324 26.63 22.25 29.79
CA GLY A 324 25.43 22.06 28.97
C GLY A 324 24.98 23.16 28.00
N LEU A 325 25.71 24.24 27.74
CA LEU A 325 25.17 25.34 26.91
C LEU A 325 25.94 25.73 25.64
N GLY A 326 27.00 25.00 25.24
CA GLY A 326 27.79 25.40 24.06
C GLY A 326 28.48 24.30 23.24
N CYS A 327 28.31 23.03 23.60
CA CYS A 327 29.01 21.91 22.94
C CYS A 327 28.13 21.26 21.86
N GLY A 328 28.59 21.26 20.59
CA GLY A 328 27.89 20.66 19.45
C GLY A 328 27.65 19.14 19.55
N LEU A 329 28.48 18.42 20.33
CA LEU A 329 28.30 17.00 20.62
C LEU A 329 27.23 16.77 21.70
N CYS A 330 27.08 17.69 22.66
CA CYS A 330 26.02 17.65 23.67
C CYS A 330 24.67 18.06 23.08
N SER A 331 24.62 18.98 22.10
CA SER A 331 23.38 19.34 21.42
C SER A 331 22.88 18.24 20.47
N ARG A 332 23.79 17.53 19.79
CA ARG A 332 23.44 16.36 18.96
C ARG A 332 22.97 15.17 19.80
N ARG A 333 23.71 14.80 20.87
CA ARG A 333 23.25 13.78 21.82
C ARG A 333 21.92 14.15 22.45
N ARG A 334 21.72 15.42 22.86
CA ARG A 334 20.43 15.88 23.38
C ARG A 334 19.32 15.85 22.34
N ALA A 335 19.57 16.15 21.06
CA ALA A 335 18.55 16.06 20.03
C ALA A 335 18.18 14.61 19.69
N GLU A 336 19.17 13.72 19.64
CA GLU A 336 18.97 12.27 19.42
C GLU A 336 18.32 11.60 20.65
N GLU A 337 18.74 11.96 21.87
CA GLU A 337 18.09 11.56 23.13
C GLU A 337 16.68 12.15 23.24
N ALA A 338 16.47 13.41 22.84
CA ALA A 338 15.15 14.02 22.81
C ALA A 338 14.23 13.36 21.77
N LEU A 339 14.74 12.94 20.61
CA LEU A 339 13.97 12.18 19.62
C LEU A 339 13.66 10.75 20.11
N ARG A 340 14.62 10.09 20.78
CA ARG A 340 14.39 8.78 21.42
C ARG A 340 13.38 8.87 22.56
N GLU A 341 13.44 9.92 23.36
CA GLU A 341 12.43 10.18 24.39
C GLU A 341 11.08 10.55 23.76
N LEU A 342 11.05 11.25 22.63
CA LEU A 342 9.83 11.50 21.85
C LEU A 342 9.21 10.22 21.27
N GLN A 343 9.98 9.16 21.07
CA GLN A 343 9.48 7.87 20.58
C GLN A 343 9.25 6.86 21.72
N ARG A 344 9.51 7.26 22.98
CA ARG A 344 9.23 6.41 24.13
C ARG A 344 7.72 6.14 24.24
N PRO A 345 7.29 4.89 24.50
CA PRO A 345 5.88 4.57 24.66
C PRO A 345 5.26 5.34 25.83
N ALA A 346 4.18 6.06 25.55
CA ALA A 346 3.35 6.74 26.55
C ALA A 346 1.88 6.38 26.33
N LEU A 347 1.06 6.47 27.36
CA LEU A 347 -0.36 6.11 27.24
C LEU A 347 -1.14 7.22 26.55
N VAL A 348 -2.03 6.83 25.64
CA VAL A 348 -2.94 7.76 25.00
C VAL A 348 -4.03 8.13 25.99
N SER A 349 -4.01 9.39 26.46
CA SER A 349 -4.99 9.90 27.42
C SER A 349 -6.27 10.38 26.73
N GLN A 350 -6.14 10.90 25.51
CA GLN A 350 -7.25 11.36 24.69
C GLN A 350 -6.91 11.27 23.20
N LEU A 351 -7.88 10.90 22.38
CA LEU A 351 -7.79 10.89 20.93
C LEU A 351 -8.90 11.75 20.34
N GLU A 352 -8.54 12.67 19.46
CA GLU A 352 -9.45 13.61 18.82
C GLU A 352 -9.42 13.44 17.31
N TRP A 353 -10.59 13.34 16.68
CA TRP A 353 -10.67 13.41 15.23
C TRP A 353 -10.92 14.85 14.78
N ARG A 354 -9.93 15.42 14.10
CA ARG A 354 -9.98 16.79 13.59
C ARG A 354 -10.14 16.88 12.08
N LYS A 355 -10.68 18.03 11.66
CA LYS A 355 -10.96 18.40 10.28
C LYS A 355 -10.50 19.82 10.02
N GLU A 356 -9.72 19.99 8.97
CA GLU A 356 -9.27 21.29 8.47
C GLU A 356 -9.80 21.50 7.05
N ARG A 357 -10.32 22.69 6.74
CA ARG A 357 -10.75 23.02 5.36
C ARG A 357 -9.57 23.59 4.60
N ARG A 358 -9.40 23.17 3.35
CA ARG A 358 -8.29 23.65 2.51
C ARG A 358 -8.70 24.91 1.76
N SER A 359 -8.12 26.04 2.16
CA SER A 359 -8.30 27.36 1.53
C SER A 359 -7.93 27.34 0.04
N GLU A 360 -6.90 26.57 -0.33
CA GLU A 360 -6.44 26.32 -1.70
C GLU A 360 -7.55 25.78 -2.61
N HIS A 361 -8.52 25.07 -2.04
CA HIS A 361 -9.66 24.49 -2.74
C HIS A 361 -10.96 25.27 -2.44
N ARG A 362 -10.84 26.55 -2.05
CA ARG A 362 -11.95 27.42 -1.62
C ARG A 362 -12.85 26.74 -0.57
N ASP A 363 -12.24 26.04 0.38
CA ASP A 363 -12.91 25.30 1.45
C ASP A 363 -13.84 24.16 1.00
N TRP A 364 -13.76 23.78 -0.28
CA TRP A 364 -14.62 22.74 -0.86
C TRP A 364 -14.16 21.33 -0.47
N THR A 365 -12.88 21.14 -0.20
CA THR A 365 -12.35 19.88 0.34
C THR A 365 -11.80 20.09 1.73
N SER A 366 -11.80 19.01 2.51
CA SER A 366 -11.19 19.02 3.82
C SER A 366 -10.12 17.96 3.98
N HIS A 367 -9.30 18.13 5.00
CA HIS A 367 -8.32 17.16 5.43
C HIS A 367 -8.72 16.62 6.81
N SER A 368 -8.66 15.31 6.98
CA SER A 368 -8.85 14.67 8.28
C SER A 368 -7.55 14.14 8.82
N PHE A 369 -7.38 14.33 10.13
CA PHE A 369 -6.27 13.84 10.91
C PHE A 369 -6.73 13.54 12.33
N LEU A 370 -5.94 12.76 13.06
CA LEU A 370 -6.16 12.46 14.47
C LEU A 370 -5.10 13.17 15.33
N HIS A 371 -5.51 13.69 16.47
CA HIS A 371 -4.62 14.19 17.52
C HIS A 371 -4.72 13.29 18.74
N ALA A 372 -3.61 12.66 19.12
CA ALA A 372 -3.49 11.87 20.34
C ALA A 372 -2.74 12.71 21.38
N LEU A 373 -3.40 12.99 22.50
CA LEU A 373 -2.77 13.55 23.69
C LEU A 373 -2.26 12.40 24.54
N LEU A 374 -1.02 12.49 25.00
CA LEU A 374 -0.36 11.46 25.79
C LEU A 374 -0.36 11.85 27.27
N ASP A 375 -0.24 10.86 28.15
CA ASP A 375 -0.26 11.03 29.60
C ASP A 375 0.95 11.80 30.16
N ASP A 376 2.04 11.88 29.39
CA ASP A 376 3.22 12.70 29.69
C ASP A 376 3.19 14.12 29.10
N GLY A 377 2.05 14.52 28.53
CA GLY A 377 1.82 15.85 27.99
C GLY A 377 2.29 16.06 26.55
N ARG A 378 2.92 15.06 25.92
CA ARG A 378 3.22 15.10 24.48
C ARG A 378 1.95 14.99 23.64
N THR A 379 2.01 15.49 22.41
CA THR A 379 0.94 15.32 21.42
C THR A 379 1.47 14.65 20.16
N MET A 380 0.71 13.71 19.63
CA MET A 380 1.01 13.00 18.38
C MET A 380 -0.10 13.27 17.37
N ARG A 381 0.25 13.83 16.21
CA ARG A 381 -0.65 14.05 15.08
C ARG A 381 -0.49 12.94 14.05
N ILE A 382 -1.59 12.29 13.71
CA ILE A 382 -1.62 11.18 12.76
C ILE A 382 -2.42 11.60 11.53
N GLN A 383 -1.78 11.65 10.37
CA GLN A 383 -2.39 12.16 9.13
C GLN A 383 -1.78 11.52 7.90
N ARG A 384 -2.49 11.55 6.77
CA ARG A 384 -1.98 10.97 5.53
C ARG A 384 -2.15 11.89 4.34
N PHE A 385 -1.10 12.03 3.54
CA PHE A 385 -1.09 12.75 2.27
C PHE A 385 -0.76 11.82 1.10
N GLU A 386 -1.10 12.25 -0.11
CA GLU A 386 -0.70 11.55 -1.34
C GLU A 386 0.83 11.62 -1.49
N GLY A 387 1.48 10.46 -1.65
CA GLY A 387 2.93 10.36 -1.86
C GLY A 387 3.80 10.60 -0.63
N SER A 388 3.23 10.61 0.59
CA SER A 388 3.99 10.72 1.84
C SER A 388 3.90 9.41 2.63
N ASP A 389 5.06 8.86 2.96
CA ASP A 389 5.21 7.69 3.84
C ASP A 389 5.29 8.10 5.32
N ASP A 390 5.37 9.41 5.60
CA ASP A 390 5.38 9.96 6.95
C ASP A 390 3.97 10.39 7.35
N PHE A 391 3.40 9.68 8.31
CA PHE A 391 2.02 9.90 8.77
C PHE A 391 1.94 10.29 10.25
N VAL A 392 3.07 10.47 10.95
CA VAL A 392 3.09 10.84 12.37
C VAL A 392 3.99 12.05 12.61
N THR A 393 3.41 13.11 13.18
CA THR A 393 4.16 14.28 13.63
C THR A 393 4.06 14.43 15.14
N TRP A 394 5.19 14.63 15.80
CA TRP A 394 5.28 14.75 17.26
C TRP A 394 5.41 16.21 17.70
N PHE A 395 4.84 16.52 18.87
CA PHE A 395 4.88 17.85 19.50
C PHE A 395 5.22 17.72 20.98
N TRP A 396 6.08 18.61 21.47
CA TRP A 396 6.45 18.69 22.88
C TRP A 396 5.31 19.24 23.75
N PRO A 397 5.33 18.99 25.08
CA PRO A 397 4.40 19.62 26.00
C PRO A 397 4.46 21.15 25.88
N GLY A 398 3.33 21.77 25.53
CA GLY A 398 3.22 23.22 25.34
C GLY A 398 3.46 23.72 23.90
N GLU A 399 3.91 22.87 22.98
CA GLU A 399 3.90 23.19 21.55
C GLU A 399 2.49 23.06 20.97
N GLN A 400 2.09 24.03 20.15
CA GLN A 400 0.78 24.02 19.50
C GLN A 400 0.85 23.25 18.18
N ALA A 401 0.17 22.11 18.12
CA ALA A 401 -0.12 21.45 16.85
C ALA A 401 -1.14 22.29 16.05
N ALA A 402 -0.88 22.49 14.74
CA ALA A 402 -1.72 23.31 13.86
C ALA A 402 -3.22 22.94 13.95
N GLU A 403 -4.08 23.96 13.98
CA GLU A 403 -5.47 23.84 14.40
C GLU A 403 -6.42 23.31 13.30
N GLY A 404 -7.14 22.24 13.63
CA GLY A 404 -8.36 21.81 12.93
C GLY A 404 -9.55 21.74 13.89
N THR A 405 -10.76 21.89 13.36
CA THR A 405 -12.01 21.76 14.12
C THR A 405 -12.30 20.29 14.47
N ILE A 406 -12.83 20.02 15.67
CA ILE A 406 -13.24 18.67 16.06
C ILE A 406 -14.40 18.21 15.16
N TYR A 407 -14.25 17.04 14.54
CA TYR A 407 -15.25 16.52 13.63
C TYR A 407 -16.41 15.88 14.40
N LYS A 408 -17.58 16.53 14.43
CA LYS A 408 -18.81 16.01 15.05
C LYS A 408 -18.58 15.49 16.49
N ASP A 409 -17.90 16.28 17.31
CA ASP A 409 -17.62 15.98 18.72
C ASP A 409 -16.89 14.64 18.96
N ARG A 410 -16.14 14.16 17.97
CA ARG A 410 -15.36 12.92 18.07
C ARG A 410 -14.11 13.11 18.93
N VAL A 411 -14.30 12.89 20.21
CA VAL A 411 -13.26 12.84 21.24
C VAL A 411 -13.43 11.53 22.01
N ALA A 412 -12.36 10.75 22.11
CA ALA A 412 -12.31 9.51 22.88
C ALA A 412 -11.31 9.69 24.02
N ARG A 413 -11.73 9.45 25.27
CA ARG A 413 -10.83 9.50 26.43
C ARG A 413 -10.38 8.10 26.81
N VAL A 414 -9.51 7.96 27.81
CA VAL A 414 -8.97 6.67 28.28
C VAL A 414 -10.03 5.55 28.39
N ALA A 415 -11.22 5.84 28.90
CA ALA A 415 -12.30 4.85 29.05
C ALA A 415 -12.93 4.38 27.72
N ASP A 416 -12.81 5.20 26.67
CA ASP A 416 -13.36 4.94 25.34
C ASP A 416 -12.32 4.33 24.38
N LEU A 417 -11.07 4.18 24.84
CA LEU A 417 -9.96 3.63 24.06
C LEU A 417 -9.71 2.16 24.41
N LYS A 418 -8.97 1.47 23.53
CA LYS A 418 -8.41 0.16 23.85
C LYS A 418 -7.66 0.21 25.19
N PRO A 419 -7.82 -0.80 26.06
CA PRO A 419 -7.14 -0.83 27.35
C PRO A 419 -5.63 -0.69 27.17
N LYS A 420 -5.03 0.26 27.91
CA LYS A 420 -3.59 0.56 27.90
C LYS A 420 -3.00 0.95 26.53
N LEU A 421 -3.81 1.52 25.62
CA LEU A 421 -3.34 1.98 24.33
C LEU A 421 -2.13 2.93 24.47
N THR A 422 -0.99 2.50 23.95
CA THR A 422 0.25 3.29 23.91
C THR A 422 0.39 4.05 22.59
N SER A 423 1.24 5.07 22.58
CA SER A 423 1.62 5.82 21.38
C SER A 423 2.23 4.92 20.30
N THR A 424 3.05 3.94 20.68
CA THR A 424 3.63 2.94 19.77
C THR A 424 2.56 2.06 19.14
N GLU A 425 1.64 1.48 19.95
CA GLU A 425 0.54 0.67 19.40
C GLU A 425 -0.38 1.49 18.49
N LEU A 426 -0.63 2.76 18.82
CA LEU A 426 -1.41 3.65 17.96
C LEU A 426 -0.68 3.96 16.64
N GLN A 427 0.65 4.11 16.67
CA GLN A 427 1.47 4.26 15.47
C GLN A 427 1.48 2.98 14.62
N ASP A 428 1.55 1.80 15.22
CA ASP A 428 1.48 0.51 14.50
C ASP A 428 0.12 0.33 13.81
N VAL A 429 -0.97 0.71 14.49
CA VAL A 429 -2.31 0.72 13.89
C VAL A 429 -2.35 1.71 12.72
N ALA A 430 -1.78 2.91 12.86
CA ALA A 430 -1.71 3.88 11.78
C ALA A 430 -0.90 3.34 10.59
N GLN A 431 0.26 2.73 10.81
CA GLN A 431 1.06 2.08 9.78
C GLN A 431 0.28 0.98 9.05
N MET A 432 -0.41 0.11 9.80
CA MET A 432 -1.27 -0.94 9.23
C MET A 432 -2.39 -0.37 8.38
N LYS A 433 -3.01 0.76 8.78
CA LYS A 433 -4.08 1.40 7.99
C LYS A 433 -3.55 2.23 6.82
N ALA A 434 -2.27 2.62 6.85
CA ALA A 434 -1.61 3.31 5.77
C ALA A 434 -1.15 2.37 4.63
N SER A 435 -1.14 1.05 4.85
CA SER A 435 -0.59 0.06 3.90
C SER A 435 -1.36 -0.08 2.58
N CYS A 436 -2.58 0.45 2.48
CA CYS A 436 -3.34 0.50 1.23
C CYS A 436 -2.95 1.76 0.45
N ASP A 437 -2.73 1.68 -0.86
CA ASP A 437 -2.38 2.84 -1.69
C ASP A 437 -3.37 4.00 -1.52
N TYR A 438 -2.84 5.23 -1.48
CA TYR A 438 -3.67 6.43 -1.29
C TYR A 438 -4.55 6.63 -2.53
N ASP A 439 -5.86 6.58 -2.34
CA ASP A 439 -6.85 6.76 -3.40
C ASP A 439 -7.83 7.85 -3.00
N THR A 440 -8.01 8.85 -3.87
CA THR A 440 -8.85 10.04 -3.57
C THR A 440 -10.32 9.70 -3.32
N ALA A 441 -10.82 8.57 -3.82
CA ALA A 441 -12.19 8.09 -3.63
C ALA A 441 -12.33 7.08 -2.49
N TYR A 442 -11.38 6.14 -2.33
CA TYR A 442 -11.56 4.96 -1.48
C TYR A 442 -10.54 4.82 -0.33
N HIS A 443 -9.36 5.45 -0.42
CA HIS A 443 -8.27 5.31 0.56
C HIS A 443 -7.58 6.66 0.81
N ASN A 444 -8.37 7.72 0.99
CA ASN A 444 -7.87 9.07 1.25
C ASN A 444 -7.70 9.36 2.75
N CYS A 445 -7.27 10.58 3.10
CA CYS A 445 -7.08 11.01 4.49
C CYS A 445 -8.30 10.82 5.41
N HIS A 446 -9.53 10.87 4.88
CA HIS A 446 -10.74 10.65 5.68
C HIS A 446 -10.99 9.17 5.98
N HIS A 447 -10.71 8.29 5.01
CA HIS A 447 -10.79 6.84 5.21
C HIS A 447 -9.72 6.39 6.21
N PHE A 448 -8.50 6.90 6.04
CA PHE A 448 -7.40 6.66 6.96
C PHE A 448 -7.73 7.07 8.40
N ALA A 449 -8.16 8.31 8.64
CA ALA A 449 -8.52 8.77 9.97
C ALA A 449 -9.68 7.94 10.58
N ARG A 450 -10.67 7.55 9.76
CA ARG A 450 -11.77 6.66 10.18
C ARG A 450 -11.27 5.29 10.63
N ASP A 451 -10.40 4.68 9.84
CA ASP A 451 -9.99 3.30 10.04
C ASP A 451 -9.03 3.17 11.22
N VAL A 452 -8.18 4.19 11.44
CA VAL A 452 -7.35 4.30 12.65
C VAL A 452 -8.23 4.54 13.88
N TRP A 453 -9.18 5.49 13.81
CA TRP A 453 -10.14 5.76 14.90
C TRP A 453 -10.89 4.49 15.32
N ASN A 454 -11.54 3.83 14.36
CA ASN A 454 -12.35 2.63 14.64
C ASN A 454 -11.53 1.47 15.20
N ALA A 455 -10.24 1.40 14.89
CA ALA A 455 -9.37 0.34 15.36
C ALA A 455 -8.96 0.49 16.83
N VAL A 456 -9.11 1.68 17.42
CA VAL A 456 -8.61 1.96 18.78
C VAL A 456 -9.68 2.45 19.76
N VAL A 457 -10.89 2.78 19.29
CA VAL A 457 -12.02 3.15 20.16
C VAL A 457 -12.97 1.97 20.42
N VAL A 458 -13.72 2.07 21.51
CA VAL A 458 -14.82 1.14 21.83
C VAL A 458 -15.91 1.15 20.75
N ALA A 459 -16.63 0.03 20.62
CA ALA A 459 -17.62 -0.18 19.57
C ALA A 459 -18.70 0.93 19.48
N SER A 460 -19.08 1.53 20.61
CA SER A 460 -20.08 2.62 20.66
C SER A 460 -19.61 3.93 20.01
N LEU A 461 -18.29 4.16 19.90
CA LEU A 461 -17.71 5.35 19.26
C LEU A 461 -17.23 5.10 17.82
N GLN A 462 -17.28 3.85 17.35
CA GLN A 462 -16.92 3.51 15.98
C GLN A 462 -17.90 4.14 14.99
N CYS A 463 -17.42 4.51 13.81
CA CYS A 463 -18.27 5.12 12.79
C CYS A 463 -17.92 4.70 11.37
N THR A 464 -18.95 4.63 10.54
CA THR A 464 -18.83 4.41 9.08
C THR A 464 -18.81 5.72 8.29
N HIS A 465 -19.04 6.85 8.97
CA HIS A 465 -19.19 8.18 8.37
C HIS A 465 -17.95 9.03 8.61
N TYR A 466 -17.52 9.73 7.57
CA TYR A 466 -16.36 10.60 7.57
C TYR A 466 -16.70 11.91 6.83
N PRO A 467 -15.91 12.97 6.99
CA PRO A 467 -16.14 14.23 6.27
C PRO A 467 -16.21 14.00 4.76
N ASP A 468 -17.07 14.74 4.06
CA ASP A 468 -17.11 14.74 2.60
C ASP A 468 -17.54 13.41 1.91
N ARG A 469 -18.08 12.43 2.67
CA ARG A 469 -18.61 11.14 2.14
C ARG A 469 -19.57 11.26 0.96
N LEU A 470 -20.42 12.30 0.92
CA LEU A 470 -21.35 12.56 -0.19
C LEU A 470 -20.63 12.89 -1.51
N LYS A 471 -19.40 13.41 -1.45
CA LYS A 471 -18.62 13.87 -2.62
C LYS A 471 -17.92 12.73 -3.34
N VAL A 472 -17.64 11.62 -2.64
CA VAL A 472 -17.09 10.38 -3.25
C VAL A 472 -18.04 9.84 -4.33
N GLY A 473 -19.35 9.99 -4.15
CA GLY A 473 -20.35 9.63 -5.15
C GLY A 473 -20.34 10.53 -6.41
N LEU A 474 -19.98 11.82 -6.26
CA LEU A 474 -19.83 12.77 -7.38
C LEU A 474 -18.53 12.59 -8.15
N LEU A 475 -17.48 12.06 -7.51
CA LEU A 475 -16.16 11.81 -8.10
C LEU A 475 -16.04 10.41 -8.73
N ARG A 476 -17.07 9.57 -8.64
CA ARG A 476 -17.20 8.29 -9.38
C ARG A 476 -17.32 8.58 -10.88
N GLY A 477 -16.18 8.77 -11.54
CA GLY A 477 -16.09 8.98 -12.98
C GLY A 477 -14.82 9.69 -13.47
N ALA A 478 -13.97 10.20 -12.57
CA ALA A 478 -12.74 10.89 -12.98
C ALA A 478 -11.50 10.27 -12.33
N SER A 479 -10.94 9.24 -12.97
CA SER A 479 -9.55 8.83 -12.74
C SER A 479 -8.61 9.77 -13.52
N MET A 480 -8.54 11.04 -13.12
CA MET A 480 -7.59 11.98 -13.72
C MET A 480 -6.88 12.82 -12.66
N PRO A 481 -5.60 13.18 -12.87
CA PRO A 481 -4.86 14.04 -11.95
C PRO A 481 -5.58 15.40 -11.77
N LEU A 482 -5.54 15.93 -10.55
CA LEU A 482 -6.34 17.07 -10.06
C LEU A 482 -6.42 18.29 -11.01
N ARG A 483 -5.39 18.53 -11.84
CA ARG A 483 -5.37 19.64 -12.81
C ARG A 483 -6.35 19.48 -13.99
N ALA A 484 -6.79 18.26 -14.32
CA ALA A 484 -7.76 18.01 -15.39
C ALA A 484 -9.22 18.15 -14.90
N ALA A 485 -9.49 17.80 -13.63
CA ALA A 485 -10.80 17.95 -13.01
C ALA A 485 -11.23 19.44 -12.88
N ALA A 486 -10.27 20.34 -12.65
CA ALA A 486 -10.51 21.79 -12.61
C ALA A 486 -11.07 22.35 -13.93
N ARG A 487 -10.64 21.81 -15.10
CA ARG A 487 -11.14 22.22 -16.42
C ARG A 487 -12.48 21.57 -16.79
N GLY A 488 -12.76 20.36 -16.31
CA GLY A 488 -14.08 19.76 -16.41
C GLY A 488 -15.14 20.52 -15.61
N TYR A 489 -14.73 21.16 -14.51
CA TYR A 489 -15.59 21.93 -13.61
C TYR A 489 -16.10 23.25 -14.20
N GLU A 490 -15.32 23.96 -15.02
CA GLU A 490 -15.80 25.20 -15.69
C GLU A 490 -17.05 24.92 -16.55
N LYS A 491 -17.08 23.76 -17.24
CA LYS A 491 -18.23 23.35 -18.07
C LYS A 491 -19.43 22.85 -17.24
N ALA A 492 -19.19 22.23 -16.08
CA ALA A 492 -20.25 21.73 -15.20
C ALA A 492 -20.88 22.85 -14.35
N SER A 493 -20.06 23.79 -13.86
CA SER A 493 -20.49 24.97 -13.10
C SER A 493 -21.34 25.92 -13.96
N ALA A 494 -20.96 26.14 -15.22
CA ALA A 494 -21.76 26.95 -16.15
C ALA A 494 -23.13 26.31 -16.43
N ARG A 495 -23.21 24.97 -16.49
CA ARG A 495 -24.48 24.24 -16.69
C ARG A 495 -25.39 24.28 -15.47
N LEU A 496 -24.83 24.24 -14.25
CA LEU A 496 -25.59 24.35 -13.01
C LEU A 496 -26.11 25.78 -12.78
N GLN A 497 -25.31 26.81 -13.08
CA GLN A 497 -25.78 28.20 -13.02
C GLN A 497 -26.91 28.47 -14.02
N LEU A 498 -26.80 27.94 -15.25
CA LEU A 498 -27.86 28.03 -16.26
C LEU A 498 -29.15 27.31 -15.81
N ALA A 499 -29.04 26.17 -15.12
CA ALA A 499 -30.18 25.43 -14.61
C ALA A 499 -30.86 26.12 -13.40
N GLU A 500 -30.09 26.85 -12.59
CA GLU A 500 -30.58 27.66 -11.47
C GLU A 500 -31.30 28.92 -11.99
N GLU A 501 -30.75 29.59 -13.01
CA GLU A 501 -31.39 30.75 -13.68
C GLU A 501 -32.71 30.36 -14.37
N VAL A 502 -32.76 29.21 -15.05
CA VAL A 502 -33.99 28.69 -15.66
C VAL A 502 -35.06 28.41 -14.58
N ARG A 503 -34.69 27.84 -13.43
CA ARG A 503 -35.62 27.62 -12.30
C ARG A 503 -36.12 28.92 -11.66
N GLN A 504 -35.28 29.94 -11.59
CA GLN A 504 -35.67 31.24 -11.03
C GLN A 504 -36.60 32.01 -11.98
N ASN A 505 -36.37 31.92 -13.29
CA ASN A 505 -37.30 32.46 -14.29
C ASN A 505 -38.66 31.75 -14.29
N ASP A 506 -38.69 30.42 -14.11
CA ASP A 506 -39.94 29.64 -14.11
C ASP A 506 -40.82 29.93 -12.88
N ARG A 507 -40.20 30.30 -11.75
CA ARG A 507 -40.90 30.77 -10.54
C ARG A 507 -41.46 32.19 -10.64
N SER A 508 -41.02 32.98 -11.61
CA SER A 508 -41.49 34.36 -11.80
C SER A 508 -42.74 34.47 -12.68
N GLN A 509 -43.26 33.36 -13.24
CA GLN A 509 -44.40 33.35 -14.17
C GLN A 509 -45.68 32.66 -13.65
N VAL A 510 -45.87 32.52 -12.33
CA VAL A 510 -47.17 32.05 -11.78
C VAL A 510 -47.97 33.28 -11.29
N PRO A 511 -49.06 33.70 -11.98
CA PRO A 511 -49.93 34.77 -11.50
C PRO A 511 -50.89 34.21 -10.43
N GLY A 512 -51.04 34.95 -9.33
CA GLY A 512 -52.00 34.65 -8.28
C GLY A 512 -53.45 34.99 -8.68
N ALA A 513 -54.37 34.09 -8.33
CA ALA A 513 -55.79 34.29 -8.01
C ALA A 513 -56.29 32.91 -7.53
N PHE A 514 -56.96 32.74 -6.39
CA PHE A 514 -58.26 33.30 -6.06
C PHE A 514 -58.50 33.31 -4.54
N SER A 515 -59.15 34.37 -4.09
CA SER A 515 -59.75 34.60 -2.77
C SER A 515 -61.14 33.97 -2.65
N ASP A 516 -61.52 33.64 -1.40
CA ASP A 516 -62.84 33.64 -0.75
C ASP A 516 -64.14 33.58 -1.58
N SER A 517 -65.01 32.59 -1.29
CA SER A 517 -66.34 32.77 -0.64
C SER A 517 -67.32 31.62 -0.93
N GLU A 518 -68.07 31.25 0.11
CA GLU A 518 -69.25 30.35 0.22
C GLU A 518 -69.06 28.82 0.23
#